data_AF-A0A4R6P680-F1
#
_entry.id   AF-A0A4R6P680-F1
#
_cell.length_a   1.000
_cell.length_b   1.000
_cell.length_c   1.000
_cell.angle_alpha   90.00
_cell.angle_beta   90.00
_cell.angle_gamma   90.00
#
_symmetry.space_group_name_H-M   'P 1'
#
loop_
_entity.id
_entity.type
_entity.pdbx_description
1 polymer ?
#
loop_
_entity_poly.entity_id
_entity_poly.type
_entity_poly.pdbx_seq_one_letter_code
_entity_poly.pdbx_strand_id
1 'polypeptide(L)'
;MNTTSDQPRPLTALESEVVTKLLSVGGVDAEELRAQIPHSHVVATWGVGSPSVDLAVDPKSARPASAADGIYANAAVTDHNGSPVGEIILWIDNGWLSSIEYAWYTDERPRILPEPTQIEVLQPHRKPGTGLR
;
A
#
# COMPACT_ATOMS: atom_id res chain seq x y z
N MET A 1 -13.56 -9.28 13.33
CA MET A 1 -13.87 -8.61 12.04
C MET A 1 -14.03 -9.72 11.02
N ASN A 2 -15.18 -9.84 10.35
CA ASN A 2 -15.39 -10.90 9.36
C ASN A 2 -14.65 -10.54 8.07
N THR A 3 -13.46 -11.11 7.88
CA THR A 3 -12.73 -11.08 6.60
C THR A 3 -13.55 -11.84 5.55
N THR A 4 -13.64 -11.32 4.33
CA THR A 4 -14.30 -12.04 3.22
C THR A 4 -13.34 -12.10 2.04
N SER A 5 -12.66 -13.23 1.88
CA SER A 5 -12.09 -13.69 0.61
C SER A 5 -11.84 -15.19 0.75
N ASP A 6 -12.74 -16.02 0.23
CA ASP A 6 -12.62 -17.48 0.43
C ASP A 6 -11.51 -18.11 -0.42
N GLN A 7 -10.91 -17.39 -1.39
CA GLN A 7 -9.73 -17.83 -2.12
C GLN A 7 -8.77 -16.66 -2.42
N PRO A 8 -7.44 -16.88 -2.36
CA PRO A 8 -6.47 -15.91 -2.83
C PRO A 8 -6.70 -15.54 -4.30
N ARG A 9 -6.54 -14.26 -4.64
CA ARG A 9 -6.60 -13.77 -6.02
C ARG A 9 -5.38 -12.89 -6.34
N PRO A 10 -4.94 -12.79 -7.60
CA PRO A 10 -3.95 -11.79 -7.99
C PRO A 10 -4.42 -10.38 -7.66
N LEU A 11 -3.46 -9.45 -7.54
CA LEU A 11 -3.78 -8.02 -7.55
C LEU A 11 -4.47 -7.66 -8.86
N THR A 12 -5.45 -6.78 -8.77
CA THR A 12 -6.00 -6.06 -9.92
C THR A 12 -4.95 -5.10 -10.48
N ALA A 13 -5.20 -4.59 -11.70
CA ALA A 13 -4.38 -3.54 -12.29
C ALA A 13 -4.30 -2.31 -11.36
N LEU A 14 -5.46 -1.87 -10.85
CA LEU A 14 -5.53 -0.72 -9.94
C LEU A 14 -4.74 -0.94 -8.64
N GLU A 15 -4.90 -2.10 -7.98
CA GLU A 15 -4.10 -2.41 -6.77
C GLU A 15 -2.60 -2.41 -7.06
N SER A 16 -2.19 -2.95 -8.22
CA SER A 16 -0.78 -2.98 -8.63
C SER A 16 -0.23 -1.57 -8.91
N GLU A 17 -1.03 -0.72 -9.54
CA GLU A 17 -0.68 0.67 -9.83
C GLU A 17 -0.60 1.53 -8.56
N VAL A 18 -1.51 1.31 -7.60
CA VAL A 18 -1.49 1.97 -6.29
C VAL A 18 -0.24 1.58 -5.51
N VAL A 19 0.11 0.28 -5.43
CA VAL A 19 1.35 -0.16 -4.79
C VAL A 19 2.57 0.45 -5.49
N THR A 20 2.60 0.42 -6.82
CA THR A 20 3.68 1.02 -7.62
C THR A 20 3.86 2.51 -7.34
N LYS A 21 2.74 3.25 -7.24
CA LYS A 21 2.71 4.67 -6.88
C LYS A 21 3.27 4.88 -5.47
N LEU A 22 2.85 4.12 -4.47
CA LEU A 22 3.36 4.24 -3.09
C LEU A 22 4.86 3.98 -3.01
N LEU A 23 5.36 2.98 -3.74
CA LEU A 23 6.80 2.69 -3.82
C LEU A 23 7.61 3.80 -4.52
N SER A 24 6.96 4.74 -5.21
CA SER A 24 7.63 5.91 -5.82
C SER A 24 8.22 6.87 -4.77
N VAL A 25 7.93 6.68 -3.48
CA VAL A 25 8.65 7.36 -2.38
C VAL A 25 10.17 7.12 -2.44
N GLY A 26 10.58 6.02 -3.09
CA GLY A 26 11.98 5.60 -3.17
C GLY A 26 12.39 4.78 -1.95
N GLY A 27 13.70 4.63 -1.76
CA GLY A 27 14.27 3.68 -0.80
C GLY A 27 15.19 2.69 -1.51
N VAL A 28 16.17 2.16 -0.80
CA VAL A 28 17.09 1.14 -1.33
C VAL A 28 16.39 -0.20 -1.58
N ASP A 29 15.31 -0.43 -0.85
CA ASP A 29 14.41 -1.58 -0.81
C ASP A 29 13.21 -1.46 -1.77
N ALA A 30 12.95 -0.26 -2.32
CA ALA A 30 11.80 -0.03 -3.19
C ALA A 30 11.79 -0.92 -4.43
N GLU A 31 12.95 -1.20 -5.04
CA GLU A 31 13.05 -2.12 -6.18
C GLU A 31 12.78 -3.58 -5.77
N GLU A 32 13.24 -3.98 -4.59
CA GLU A 32 12.98 -5.32 -4.04
C GLU A 32 11.48 -5.53 -3.83
N LEU A 33 10.79 -4.51 -3.30
CA LEU A 33 9.34 -4.51 -3.11
C LEU A 33 8.57 -4.46 -4.44
N ARG A 34 9.04 -3.69 -5.43
CA ARG A 34 8.43 -3.69 -6.78
C ARG A 34 8.46 -5.06 -7.42
N ALA A 35 9.55 -5.80 -7.24
CA ALA A 35 9.69 -7.16 -7.77
C ALA A 35 8.69 -8.16 -7.16
N GLN A 36 8.08 -7.86 -6.00
CA GLN A 36 7.07 -8.71 -5.37
C GLN A 36 5.67 -8.54 -5.98
N ILE A 37 5.36 -7.41 -6.63
CA ILE A 37 4.02 -7.08 -7.13
C ILE A 37 3.42 -8.19 -8.03
N PRO A 38 4.14 -8.71 -9.05
CA PRO A 38 3.60 -9.77 -9.92
C PRO A 38 3.34 -11.11 -9.22
N HIS A 39 3.88 -11.29 -8.00
CA HIS A 39 3.80 -12.51 -7.21
C HIS A 39 2.91 -12.34 -5.97
N SER A 40 2.27 -11.18 -5.83
CA SER A 40 1.40 -10.84 -4.72
C SER A 40 -0.04 -11.27 -4.99
N HIS A 41 -0.73 -11.66 -3.93
CA HIS A 41 -2.13 -12.06 -3.96
C HIS A 41 -2.89 -11.38 -2.83
N VAL A 42 -4.10 -10.92 -3.12
CA VAL A 42 -5.06 -10.54 -2.08
C VAL A 42 -5.57 -11.83 -1.42
N VAL A 43 -5.35 -11.95 -0.12
CA VAL A 43 -5.74 -13.12 0.69
C VAL A 43 -6.91 -12.83 1.61
N ALA A 44 -7.17 -11.56 1.94
CA ALA A 44 -8.35 -11.14 2.68
C ALA A 44 -8.75 -9.71 2.33
N THR A 45 -10.02 -9.38 2.59
CA THR A 45 -10.53 -8.00 2.63
C THR A 45 -10.89 -7.66 4.07
N TRP A 46 -10.70 -6.41 4.48
CA TRP A 46 -10.93 -5.97 5.87
C TRP A 46 -12.43 -5.89 6.25
N GLY A 47 -13.31 -6.27 5.33
CA GLY A 47 -14.74 -6.37 5.51
C GLY A 47 -15.46 -6.34 4.17
N VAL A 48 -16.73 -6.75 4.16
CA VAL A 48 -17.54 -6.77 2.93
C VAL A 48 -17.53 -5.40 2.24
N GLY A 49 -17.06 -5.37 1.00
CA GLY A 49 -16.98 -4.16 0.17
C GLY A 49 -15.92 -3.14 0.60
N SER A 50 -14.98 -3.52 1.48
CA SER A 50 -13.81 -2.72 1.81
C SER A 50 -12.78 -2.77 0.67
N PRO A 51 -12.19 -1.63 0.28
CA PRO A 51 -11.05 -1.63 -0.65
C PRO A 51 -9.72 -1.99 0.02
N SER A 52 -9.66 -1.97 1.36
CA SER A 52 -8.49 -2.42 2.12
C SER A 52 -8.35 -3.94 2.08
N VAL A 53 -7.14 -4.41 1.80
CA VAL A 53 -6.82 -5.82 1.54
C VAL A 53 -5.55 -6.26 2.24
N ASP A 54 -5.54 -7.51 2.69
CA ASP A 54 -4.32 -8.20 3.09
C ASP A 54 -3.70 -8.90 1.89
N LEU A 55 -2.38 -8.82 1.80
CA LEU A 55 -1.56 -9.37 0.74
C LEU A 55 -0.71 -10.53 1.26
N ALA A 56 -0.45 -11.49 0.38
CA ALA A 56 0.61 -12.47 0.56
C ALA A 56 1.42 -12.57 -0.74
N VAL A 57 2.74 -12.64 -0.60
CA VAL A 57 3.66 -12.82 -1.73
C VAL A 57 4.07 -14.28 -1.79
N ASP A 58 4.11 -14.87 -2.99
CA ASP A 58 4.61 -16.25 -3.16
C ASP A 58 6.13 -16.31 -2.87
N PRO A 59 6.56 -16.98 -1.78
CA PRO A 59 7.97 -17.04 -1.39
C PRO A 59 8.82 -17.90 -2.34
N LYS A 60 8.20 -18.65 -3.26
CA LYS A 60 8.94 -19.41 -4.28
C LYS A 60 9.30 -18.57 -5.50
N SER A 61 8.63 -17.44 -5.68
CA SER A 61 8.72 -16.62 -6.90
C SER A 61 9.32 -15.24 -6.65
N ALA A 62 9.38 -14.77 -5.40
CA ALA A 62 10.01 -13.51 -5.00
C ALA A 62 10.93 -13.69 -3.77
N ARG A 63 11.64 -12.62 -3.40
CA ARG A 63 12.49 -12.57 -2.20
C ARG A 63 11.97 -11.51 -1.22
N PRO A 64 12.15 -11.72 0.10
CA PRO A 64 11.85 -10.66 1.07
C PRO A 64 12.78 -9.48 0.81
N ALA A 65 12.23 -8.28 0.90
CA ALA A 65 12.99 -7.03 0.85
C ALA A 65 13.69 -6.79 2.19
N SER A 66 14.69 -5.90 2.17
CA SER A 66 15.39 -5.42 3.36
C SER A 66 14.60 -4.38 4.17
N ALA A 67 13.36 -4.11 3.76
CA ALA A 67 12.47 -3.14 4.38
C ALA A 67 12.09 -3.54 5.82
N ALA A 68 11.97 -2.54 6.69
CA ALA A 68 11.49 -2.75 8.06
C ALA A 68 9.97 -2.98 8.09
N ASP A 69 9.51 -3.69 9.12
CA ASP A 69 8.09 -3.96 9.34
C ASP A 69 7.32 -2.67 9.68
N GLY A 70 6.05 -2.65 9.28
CA GLY A 70 5.11 -1.55 9.54
C GLY A 70 4.78 -0.72 8.30
N ILE A 71 4.46 0.56 8.52
CA ILE A 71 4.12 1.49 7.44
C ILE A 71 5.36 1.80 6.61
N TYR A 72 5.36 1.36 5.36
CA TYR A 72 6.43 1.68 4.41
C TYR A 72 6.19 3.01 3.71
N ALA A 73 4.95 3.24 3.28
CA ALA A 73 4.55 4.48 2.62
C ALA A 73 3.13 4.89 3.05
N ASN A 74 2.92 6.20 3.14
CA ASN A 74 1.62 6.82 3.33
C ASN A 74 1.45 7.89 2.23
N ALA A 75 0.25 8.00 1.70
CA ALA A 75 -0.08 8.97 0.68
C ALA A 75 -1.44 9.61 0.93
N ALA A 76 -1.53 10.92 0.73
CA ALA A 76 -2.80 11.64 0.79
C ALA A 76 -3.63 11.34 -0.46
N VAL A 77 -4.96 11.27 -0.28
CA VAL A 77 -5.94 11.09 -1.35
C VAL A 77 -6.78 12.34 -1.48
N THR A 78 -6.90 12.86 -2.70
CA THR A 78 -7.80 13.97 -3.02
C THR A 78 -8.91 13.56 -3.99
N ASP A 79 -10.08 14.18 -3.86
CA ASP A 79 -11.09 14.12 -4.90
C ASP A 79 -10.68 14.91 -6.16
N HIS A 80 -11.52 14.89 -7.19
CA HIS A 80 -11.27 15.60 -8.45
C HIS A 80 -11.27 17.13 -8.31
N ASN A 81 -11.76 17.66 -7.19
CA ASN A 81 -11.75 19.09 -6.88
C ASN A 81 -10.52 19.46 -6.01
N GLY A 82 -9.67 18.50 -5.67
CA GLY A 82 -8.50 18.69 -4.80
C GLY A 82 -8.81 18.66 -3.32
N SER A 83 -10.03 18.28 -2.91
CA SER A 83 -10.39 18.18 -1.49
C SER A 83 -9.78 16.91 -0.89
N PRO A 84 -9.20 16.96 0.32
CA PRO A 84 -8.68 15.76 0.98
C PRO A 84 -9.82 14.83 1.38
N VAL A 85 -9.73 13.56 0.96
CA VAL A 85 -10.77 12.54 1.23
C VAL A 85 -10.24 11.31 1.97
N GLY A 86 -8.93 11.17 2.13
CA GLY A 86 -8.34 10.09 2.91
C GLY A 86 -6.84 9.92 2.70
N GLU A 87 -6.37 8.72 3.04
CA GLU A 87 -4.99 8.27 2.91
C GLU A 87 -4.92 6.83 2.43
N ILE A 88 -3.90 6.51 1.63
CA ILE A 88 -3.50 5.14 1.31
C ILE A 88 -2.20 4.80 2.02
N ILE A 89 -2.19 3.65 2.68
CA ILE A 89 -1.06 3.17 3.48
C ILE A 89 -0.61 1.81 2.94
N LEU A 90 0.69 1.68 2.67
CA LEU A 90 1.33 0.43 2.31
C LEU A 90 2.06 -0.15 3.51
N TRP A 91 1.75 -1.39 3.85
CA TRP A 91 2.34 -2.08 4.99
C TRP A 91 3.29 -3.19 4.55
N ILE A 92 4.38 -3.35 5.30
CA ILE A 92 5.36 -4.43 5.15
C ILE A 92 5.38 -5.29 6.41
N ASP A 93 5.48 -6.61 6.22
CA ASP A 93 5.69 -7.57 7.29
C ASP A 93 6.75 -8.60 6.87
N ASN A 94 7.79 -8.74 7.68
CA ASN A 94 8.94 -9.62 7.44
C ASN A 94 9.57 -9.44 6.05
N GLY A 95 9.64 -8.21 5.57
CA GLY A 95 10.17 -7.86 4.24
C GLY A 95 9.21 -8.14 3.07
N TRP A 96 7.94 -8.47 3.32
CA TRP A 96 6.94 -8.72 2.29
C TRP A 96 5.87 -7.64 2.23
N LEU A 97 5.37 -7.35 1.03
CA LEU A 97 4.11 -6.62 0.86
C LEU A 97 3.00 -7.33 1.64
N SER A 98 2.39 -6.64 2.60
CA SER A 98 1.48 -7.27 3.59
C SER A 98 0.05 -6.74 3.53
N SER A 99 -0.17 -5.45 3.27
CA SER A 99 -1.53 -4.93 3.08
C SER A 99 -1.54 -3.57 2.38
N ILE A 100 -2.69 -3.28 1.77
CA ILE A 100 -3.06 -1.94 1.29
C ILE A 100 -4.23 -1.50 2.14
N GLU A 101 -4.07 -0.38 2.84
CA GLU A 101 -5.12 0.22 3.66
C GLU A 101 -5.59 1.53 3.03
N TYR A 102 -6.91 1.70 2.95
CA TYR A 102 -7.54 2.98 2.67
C TYR A 102 -8.25 3.51 3.92
N ALA A 103 -7.66 4.52 4.55
CA ALA A 103 -8.31 5.32 5.59
C ALA A 103 -9.02 6.51 4.93
N TRP A 104 -10.30 6.74 5.21
CA TRP A 104 -11.08 7.79 4.57
C TRP A 104 -11.64 8.80 5.58
N TYR A 105 -11.87 10.03 5.12
CA TYR A 105 -12.36 11.15 5.94
C TYR A 105 -13.82 11.49 5.69
N THR A 106 -14.42 10.91 4.66
CA THR A 106 -15.80 11.15 4.25
C THR A 106 -16.80 10.31 5.04
N ASP A 107 -18.07 10.71 5.03
CA ASP A 107 -19.14 9.93 5.66
C ASP A 107 -19.39 8.59 4.94
N GLU A 108 -19.26 8.60 3.61
CA GLU A 108 -19.38 7.39 2.81
C GLU A 108 -18.04 6.70 2.67
N ARG A 109 -18.00 5.40 2.99
CA ARG A 109 -16.82 4.55 2.80
C ARG A 109 -16.57 4.31 1.30
N PRO A 110 -15.32 4.47 0.82
CA PRO A 110 -14.96 4.11 -0.54
C PRO A 110 -15.17 2.63 -0.82
N ARG A 111 -15.52 2.28 -2.05
CA ARG A 111 -15.71 0.88 -2.49
C ARG A 111 -14.55 0.35 -3.34
N ILE A 112 -13.71 1.25 -3.82
CA ILE A 112 -12.53 0.98 -4.65
C ILE A 112 -11.36 1.81 -4.12
N LEU A 113 -10.14 1.38 -4.42
CA LEU A 113 -8.95 2.21 -4.22
C LEU A 113 -9.02 3.46 -5.13
N PRO A 114 -8.36 4.56 -4.75
CA PRO A 114 -8.29 5.75 -5.60
C PRO A 114 -7.36 5.50 -6.80
N GLU A 115 -7.60 6.23 -7.88
CA GLU A 115 -6.69 6.21 -9.03
C GLU A 115 -5.32 6.79 -8.63
N PRO A 116 -4.18 6.31 -9.18
CA PRO A 116 -2.85 6.79 -8.82
C PRO A 116 -2.64 8.31 -8.99
N THR A 117 -3.44 8.96 -9.84
CA THR A 117 -3.44 10.41 -10.06
C THR A 117 -4.09 11.20 -8.94
N GLN A 118 -4.93 10.56 -8.12
CA GLN A 118 -5.55 11.13 -6.92
C GLN A 118 -4.68 10.98 -5.67
N ILE A 119 -3.52 10.33 -5.81
CA ILE A 119 -2.64 9.98 -4.69
C ILE A 119 -1.37 10.84 -4.73
N GLU A 120 -1.10 11.53 -3.63
CA GLU A 120 0.15 12.24 -3.39
C GLU A 120 0.96 11.54 -2.29
N VAL A 121 2.08 10.92 -2.67
CA VAL A 121 2.94 10.18 -1.75
C VAL A 121 3.64 11.14 -0.81
N LEU A 122 3.38 10.99 0.48
CA LEU A 122 3.99 11.83 1.50
C LEU A 122 5.44 11.37 1.69
N GLN A 123 6.40 12.27 1.53
CA GLN A 123 7.78 11.95 1.86
C GLN A 123 7.87 11.69 3.37
N PRO A 124 8.55 10.62 3.81
CA PRO A 124 8.84 10.45 5.22
C PRO A 124 9.60 11.70 5.67
N HIS A 125 9.17 12.31 6.77
CA HIS A 125 9.90 13.41 7.37
C HIS A 125 11.34 12.97 7.62
N ARG A 126 12.28 13.43 6.77
CA ARG A 126 13.70 13.38 7.09
C ARG A 126 13.85 14.18 8.37
N LYS A 127 14.11 13.52 9.50
CA LYS A 127 14.69 14.23 10.65
C LYS A 127 15.94 14.94 10.11
N PRO A 128 16.08 16.27 10.25
CA PRO A 128 17.34 16.92 9.93
C PRO A 128 18.44 16.19 10.69
N GLY A 129 19.44 15.70 9.95
CA GLY A 129 20.51 14.86 10.51
C GLY A 129 21.10 15.53 11.74
N THR A 130 21.01 14.83 12.88
CA THR A 130 21.67 15.27 14.10
C THR A 130 23.14 14.87 14.01
N GLY A 131 24.00 15.86 13.74
CA GLY A 131 25.46 15.84 13.97
C GLY A 131 26.33 15.20 12.88
N LEU A 132 27.61 15.51 12.75
CA LEU A 132 28.53 16.27 13.61
C LEU A 132 29.47 17.14 12.74
N ARG A 133 29.82 18.33 13.24
CA ARG A 133 31.14 18.95 12.98
C ARG A 133 32.03 18.66 14.17
#